data_AF-A0A350PL97-F1
#
_entry.id   AF-A0A350PL97-F1
#
_cell.length_a   1.000
_cell.length_b   1.000
_cell.length_c   1.000
_cell.angle_alpha   90.00
_cell.angle_beta   90.00
_cell.angle_gamma   90.00
#
_symmetry.space_group_name_H-M   'P 1'
#
loop_
_entity.id
_entity.type
_entity.pdbx_description
1 polymer ?
#
loop_
_entity_poly.entity_id
_entity_poly.type
_entity_poly.pdbx_seq_one_letter_code
_entity_poly.pdbx_strand_id
1 'polypeptide(L)'
;MKIRDFNFRGDFRLNHPSGNSISYEKGDVVYHESKAYIASKRISGSSPTLGERVGWMSLSDRSVLYESNTVPFYAKIGDEWFNTSNGILYKRIESNSVQIWVEL
;
A
#
# COMPACT_ATOMS: atom_id res chain seq x y z
N MET A 1 -5.83 5.65 6.49
CA MET A 1 -4.67 4.97 7.11
C MET A 1 -3.41 5.74 6.72
N LYS A 2 -2.43 5.88 7.62
CA LYS A 2 -1.17 6.61 7.40
C LYS A 2 -0.03 5.61 7.15
N ILE A 3 0.52 5.59 5.94
CA ILE A 3 1.65 4.74 5.51
C ILE A 3 2.86 5.65 5.33
N ARG A 4 3.95 5.35 6.05
CA ARG A 4 5.17 6.17 6.05
C ARG A 4 6.22 5.69 5.05
N ASP A 5 6.34 4.37 4.86
CA ASP A 5 7.28 3.76 3.93
C ASP A 5 6.69 2.46 3.36
N PHE A 6 6.88 2.24 2.05
CA PHE A 6 6.54 0.99 1.39
C PHE A 6 7.73 0.05 1.42
N ASN A 7 7.57 -1.11 2.04
CA ASN A 7 8.59 -2.14 2.02
C ASN A 7 8.16 -3.26 1.04
N PHE A 8 8.70 -3.24 -0.17
CA PHE A 8 8.32 -4.21 -1.20
C PHE A 8 8.92 -5.58 -0.92
N ARG A 9 8.06 -6.59 -0.77
CA ARG A 9 8.43 -7.98 -0.45
C ARG A 9 8.29 -8.93 -1.65
N GLY A 10 7.73 -8.46 -2.77
CA GLY A 10 7.47 -9.26 -3.98
C GLY A 10 6.18 -10.06 -3.88
N ASP A 11 6.13 -11.25 -4.49
CA ASP A 11 4.97 -12.12 -4.41
C ASP A 11 4.72 -12.61 -2.98
N PHE A 12 3.45 -12.64 -2.58
CA PHE A 12 3.03 -13.16 -1.29
C PHE A 12 3.46 -14.61 -1.12
N ARG A 13 4.05 -14.91 0.03
CA ARG A 13 4.39 -16.27 0.47
C ARG A 13 3.89 -16.48 1.88
N LEU A 14 3.22 -17.61 2.11
CA LEU A 14 2.71 -17.97 3.42
C LEU A 14 3.84 -18.46 4.35
N ASN A 15 4.73 -19.30 3.82
CA ASN A 15 5.78 -19.97 4.59
C ASN A 15 7.14 -19.79 3.92
N HIS A 16 8.19 -19.79 4.74
CA HIS A 16 9.56 -20.01 4.29
C HIS A 16 9.71 -21.43 3.74
N PRO A 17 10.71 -21.70 2.87
CA PRO A 17 11.02 -23.05 2.43
C PRO A 17 11.27 -24.04 3.59
N SER A 18 11.68 -23.54 4.76
CA SER A 18 11.88 -24.31 5.99
C SER A 18 10.60 -24.67 6.75
N GLY A 19 9.42 -24.24 6.27
CA GLY A 19 8.11 -24.56 6.85
C GLY A 19 7.55 -23.53 7.85
N ASN A 20 8.35 -22.55 8.30
CA ASN A 20 7.89 -21.52 9.22
C ASN A 20 7.07 -20.44 8.51
N SER A 21 6.01 -19.94 9.13
CA SER A 21 5.20 -18.84 8.59
C SER A 21 6.01 -17.56 8.43
N ILE A 22 5.87 -16.89 7.29
CA ILE A 22 6.44 -15.57 7.05
C ILE A 22 5.62 -14.53 7.82
N SER A 23 6.32 -13.58 8.44
CA SER A 23 5.72 -12.38 9.02
C SER A 23 5.94 -11.18 8.09
N TYR A 24 4.90 -10.39 7.92
CA TYR A 24 4.91 -9.13 7.19
C TYR A 24 4.64 -8.00 8.17
N GLU A 25 5.49 -6.98 8.15
CA GLU A 25 5.35 -5.82 9.03
C GLU A 25 4.41 -4.77 8.42
N LYS A 26 3.90 -3.87 9.26
CA LYS A 26 3.09 -2.76 8.76
C LYS A 26 3.87 -1.96 7.70
N GLY A 27 3.26 -1.75 6.53
CA GLY A 27 3.91 -1.09 5.40
C GLY A 27 4.51 -2.05 4.37
N ASP A 28 4.60 -3.35 4.69
CA ASP A 28 5.02 -4.36 3.72
C ASP A 28 4.00 -4.49 2.59
N VAL A 29 4.49 -4.48 1.36
CA VAL A 29 3.69 -4.66 0.15
C VAL A 29 4.01 -5.99 -0.50
N VAL A 30 2.96 -6.73 -0.84
CA VAL A 30 3.04 -7.99 -1.58
C VAL A 30 2.13 -7.98 -2.80
N TYR A 31 2.48 -8.80 -3.78
CA TYR A 31 1.60 -9.13 -4.90
C TYR A 31 0.92 -10.47 -4.65
N HIS A 32 -0.39 -10.53 -4.85
CA HIS A 32 -1.14 -11.78 -4.82
C HIS A 32 -2.29 -11.69 -5.81
N GLU A 33 -2.44 -12.70 -6.68
CA GLU A 33 -3.50 -12.74 -7.71
C GLU A 33 -3.53 -11.45 -8.57
N SER A 34 -2.35 -10.97 -8.99
CA SER A 34 -2.18 -9.75 -9.79
C SER A 34 -2.65 -8.45 -9.12
N LYS A 35 -2.91 -8.47 -7.82
CA LYS A 35 -3.25 -7.29 -7.02
C LYS A 35 -2.15 -6.99 -6.00
N ALA A 36 -1.97 -5.70 -5.72
CA ALA A 36 -1.06 -5.25 -4.69
C ALA A 36 -1.80 -5.09 -3.36
N TYR A 37 -1.22 -5.63 -2.29
CA TYR A 37 -1.74 -5.54 -0.93
C TYR A 37 -0.69 -4.96 -0.01
N ILE A 38 -1.14 -4.17 0.96
CA ILE A 38 -0.29 -3.65 2.02
C ILE A 38 -0.72 -4.19 3.38
N ALA A 39 0.26 -4.56 4.20
CA ALA A 39 0.05 -4.91 5.59
C ALA A 39 -0.27 -3.66 6.42
N SER A 40 -1.43 -3.63 7.07
CA SER A 40 -1.88 -2.52 7.93
C SER A 40 -1.34 -2.58 9.36
N LYS A 41 -0.89 -3.77 9.75
CA LYS A 41 -0.31 -4.18 11.03
C LYS A 41 0.64 -5.35 10.76
N ARG A 42 1.32 -5.86 11.79
CA ARG A 42 2.08 -7.11 11.64
C ARG A 42 1.13 -8.28 11.36
N ILE A 43 1.43 -9.08 10.33
CA ILE A 43 0.63 -10.23 9.89
C ILE A 43 1.54 -11.45 9.80
N SER A 44 1.13 -12.56 10.43
CA SER A 44 1.84 -13.83 10.32
C SER A 44 0.86 -14.92 9.88
N GLY A 45 1.18 -15.63 8.81
CA GLY A 45 0.42 -16.82 8.38
C GLY A 45 -1.01 -16.56 7.87
N SER A 46 -1.31 -15.35 7.39
CA SER A 46 -2.64 -15.02 6.80
C SER A 46 -2.51 -14.54 5.36
N SER A 47 -3.37 -15.04 4.47
CA SER A 47 -3.38 -14.65 3.05
C SER A 47 -4.00 -13.26 2.80
N PRO A 48 -3.49 -12.50 1.82
CA PRO A 48 -4.10 -11.24 1.37
C PRO A 48 -5.56 -11.33 0.96
N THR A 49 -6.03 -12.47 0.45
CA THR A 49 -7.44 -12.67 0.08
C THR A 49 -8.40 -12.62 1.26
N LEU A 50 -7.90 -12.81 2.49
CA LEU A 50 -8.70 -12.66 3.70
C LEU A 50 -8.96 -11.19 4.04
N GLY A 51 -8.24 -10.25 3.41
CA GLY A 51 -8.48 -8.82 3.45
C GLY A 51 -8.29 -8.18 4.83
N GLU A 52 -9.06 -7.12 5.09
CA GLU A 52 -8.81 -6.20 6.21
C GLU A 52 -8.96 -6.87 7.57
N ARG A 53 -9.80 -7.92 7.67
CA ARG A 53 -10.03 -8.67 8.91
C ARG A 53 -8.73 -9.24 9.50
N VAL A 54 -7.78 -9.59 8.63
CA VAL A 54 -6.46 -10.12 9.04
C VAL A 54 -5.35 -9.06 8.95
N GLY A 55 -5.65 -7.87 8.42
CA GLY A 55 -4.71 -6.77 8.31
C GLY A 55 -4.20 -6.49 6.90
N TRP A 56 -4.63 -7.23 5.88
CA TRP A 56 -4.29 -6.92 4.49
C TRP A 56 -5.26 -5.90 3.92
N MET A 57 -4.75 -4.83 3.32
CA MET A 57 -5.59 -3.90 2.55
C MET A 57 -5.20 -3.97 1.08
N SER A 58 -6.21 -4.09 0.23
CA SER A 58 -6.05 -3.94 -1.21
C SER A 58 -5.70 -2.49 -1.53
N LEU A 59 -4.56 -2.29 -2.20
CA LEU A 59 -4.23 -0.99 -2.77
C LEU A 59 -5.06 -0.68 -4.01
N SER A 60 -5.82 -1.65 -4.53
CA SER A 60 -6.63 -1.50 -5.75
C SER A 60 -8.02 -0.90 -5.47
N ASP A 61 -8.60 -1.11 -4.28
CA ASP A 61 -10.06 -1.00 -4.09
C ASP A 61 -10.53 0.22 -3.26
N ARG A 62 -9.64 0.98 -2.61
CA ARG A 62 -10.01 2.10 -1.71
C ARG A 62 -9.03 3.27 -1.78
N SER A 63 -9.49 4.51 -1.62
CA SER A 63 -8.59 5.67 -1.49
C SER A 63 -7.68 5.52 -0.27
N VAL A 64 -6.39 5.76 -0.46
CA VAL A 64 -5.34 5.68 0.57
C VAL A 64 -4.74 7.07 0.79
N LEU A 65 -4.45 7.42 2.06
CA LEU A 65 -3.65 8.58 2.41
C LEU A 65 -2.19 8.15 2.65
N TYR A 66 -1.30 8.60 1.78
CA TYR A 66 0.13 8.40 1.91
C TYR A 66 0.75 9.57 2.69
N GLU A 67 1.71 9.29 3.57
CA GLU A 67 2.45 10.34 4.29
C GLU A 67 3.95 10.09 4.17
N SER A 68 4.57 10.76 3.21
CA SER A 68 5.97 10.56 2.84
C SER A 68 6.56 11.83 2.24
N ASN A 69 7.88 11.96 2.22
CA ASN A 69 8.57 13.06 1.54
C ASN A 69 8.78 12.80 0.03
N THR A 70 8.50 11.59 -0.44
CA THR A 70 8.58 11.18 -1.85
C THR A 70 7.21 10.81 -2.40
N VAL A 71 7.02 11.01 -3.71
CA VAL A 71 5.77 10.68 -4.41
C VAL A 71 5.45 9.17 -4.27
N PRO A 72 4.23 8.79 -3.87
CA PRO A 72 3.83 7.40 -3.78
C PRO A 72 3.73 6.73 -5.16
N PHE A 73 4.42 5.61 -5.35
CA PHE A 73 4.51 4.92 -6.63
C PHE A 73 3.21 4.22 -7.06
N TYR A 74 2.48 3.63 -6.11
CA TYR A 74 1.25 2.86 -6.37
C TYR A 74 -0.03 3.66 -6.12
N ALA A 75 0.07 4.98 -6.02
CA ALA A 75 -1.10 5.83 -5.88
C ALA A 75 -2.00 5.68 -7.12
N LYS A 76 -3.26 5.33 -6.88
CA LYS A 76 -4.31 5.36 -7.90
C LYS A 76 -5.14 6.62 -7.79
N ILE A 77 -5.95 6.86 -8.81
CA ILE A 77 -6.92 7.95 -8.83
C ILE A 77 -7.78 7.91 -7.56
N GLY A 78 -7.92 9.05 -6.90
CA GLY A 78 -8.65 9.22 -5.66
C GLY A 78 -7.81 9.05 -4.39
N ASP A 79 -6.59 8.53 -4.47
CA ASP A 79 -5.67 8.51 -3.33
C ASP A 79 -5.16 9.93 -3.00
N GLU A 80 -4.75 10.12 -1.75
CA GLU A 80 -4.22 11.37 -1.22
C GLU A 80 -2.77 11.18 -0.76
N TRP A 81 -1.97 12.23 -0.84
CA TRP A 81 -0.57 12.21 -0.41
C TRP A 81 -0.24 13.50 0.35
N PHE A 82 0.04 13.37 1.64
CA PHE A 82 0.62 14.44 2.42
C PHE A 82 2.14 14.40 2.28
N ASN A 83 2.70 15.40 1.59
CA ASN A 83 4.13 15.51 1.38
C ASN A 83 4.79 16.11 2.62
N THR A 84 5.51 15.29 3.38
CA THR A 84 6.15 15.70 4.64
C THR A 84 7.33 16.67 4.45
N SER A 85 7.84 16.84 3.23
CA SER A 85 8.92 17.80 2.93
C SER A 85 8.45 19.25 2.81
N ASN A 86 7.21 19.46 2.34
CA ASN A 86 6.67 20.79 2.09
C ASN A 86 5.35 21.06 2.85
N GLY A 87 4.77 20.04 3.50
CA GLY A 87 3.53 20.18 4.28
C GLY A 87 2.26 20.28 3.44
N ILE A 88 2.32 19.97 2.14
CA ILE A 88 1.19 20.11 1.21
C ILE A 88 0.47 18.77 1.03
N LEU A 89 -0.87 18.81 1.03
CA LEU A 89 -1.72 17.67 0.71
C LEU A 89 -2.06 17.67 -0.78
N TYR A 90 -1.87 16.52 -1.42
CA TYR A 90 -2.19 16.32 -2.83
C TYR A 90 -3.26 15.23 -3.00
N LYS A 91 -4.04 15.31 -4.06
CA LYS A 91 -4.95 14.26 -4.53
C LYS A 91 -4.53 13.76 -5.91
N ARG A 92 -4.52 12.45 -6.09
CA ARG A 92 -4.27 11.83 -7.39
C ARG A 92 -5.53 11.90 -8.22
N ILE A 93 -5.47 12.57 -9.37
CA ILE A 93 -6.59 12.67 -10.31
C ILE A 93 -6.15 12.25 -11.71
N GLU A 94 -7.14 12.02 -12.58
CA GLU A 94 -6.93 11.88 -14.01
C GLU A 94 -7.42 13.15 -14.71
N SER A 95 -6.60 13.71 -15.59
CA SER A 95 -6.92 14.85 -16.44
C SER A 95 -6.43 14.54 -17.85
N ASN A 96 -7.34 14.52 -18.83
CA ASN A 96 -7.01 14.23 -20.23
C ASN A 96 -6.20 12.93 -20.43
N SER A 97 -6.58 11.84 -19.75
CA SER A 97 -5.87 10.54 -19.74
C SER A 97 -4.46 10.57 -19.13
N VAL A 98 -4.08 11.65 -18.45
CA VAL A 98 -2.84 11.77 -17.70
C VAL A 98 -3.16 11.78 -16.21
N GLN A 99 -2.46 10.94 -15.44
CA GLN A 99 -2.59 10.93 -13.99
C GLN A 99 -1.64 11.95 -13.36
N ILE A 100 -2.19 12.88 -12.59
CA ILE A 100 -1.45 13.98 -11.96
C ILE A 100 -1.79 14.10 -10.47
N TRP A 101 -0.89 14.74 -9.74
CA TRP A 101 -1.15 15.20 -8.37
C TRP A 101 -1.61 16.65 -8.41
N VAL A 102 -2.72 16.93 -7.74
CA VAL A 102 -3.25 18.29 -7.57
C VAL A 102 -3.25 18.62 -6.10
N GLU A 103 -2.73 19.80 -5.75
CA GLU A 103 -2.76 20.36 -4.41
C GLU A 103 -4.20 20.61 -3.94
N LEU A 104 -4.49 20.28 -2.68
CA LEU A 104 -5.78 20.49 -2.03
C LEU A 104 -5.76 21.70 -1.09
#